data_AF-A0A7H4N8N0-F1
#
_entry.id   AF-A0A7H4N8N0-F1
#
_cell.length_a   1.000
_cell.length_b   1.000
_cell.length_c   1.000
_cell.angle_alpha   90.00
_cell.angle_beta   90.00
_cell.angle_gamma   90.00
#
_symmetry.space_group_name_H-M   'P 1'
#
loop_
_entity.id
_entity.type
_entity.pdbx_description
1 polymer ?
#
loop_
_entity_poly.entity_id
_entity_poly.type
_entity_poly.pdbx_seq_one_letter_code
_entity_poly.pdbx_strand_id
1 'polypeptide(L)'
;MKTVGIIHDDPLQKVMDVGVPLGVICALVPSTNPTSTVIYKTLIALKAGNAIIFSPHPGARQCSWKAIEIVKRAAEAAGAPAGSVDAISQLTLEATSELMHSKDVSLILATGGEGMVRAAYASGTPTISGGPGNGPAFIERSGRYPPRGERYHHQ
;
A
#
# COMPACT_ATOMS: atom_id res chain seq x y z
N MET A 1 -14.22 -1.81 -14.09
CA MET A 1 -14.56 -2.62 -12.90
C MET A 1 -15.22 -1.75 -11.84
N LYS A 2 -16.38 -2.18 -11.34
CA LYS A 2 -17.10 -1.57 -10.21
C LYS A 2 -16.58 -2.17 -8.90
N THR A 3 -16.40 -1.35 -7.87
CA THR A 3 -15.75 -1.73 -6.60
C THR A 3 -16.57 -1.38 -5.36
N VAL A 4 -17.62 -0.56 -5.51
CA VAL A 4 -18.51 -0.13 -4.42
C VAL A 4 -19.96 -0.35 -4.83
N GLY A 5 -20.79 -0.79 -3.89
CA GLY A 5 -22.17 -1.21 -4.12
C GLY A 5 -22.25 -2.62 -4.72
N ILE A 6 -23.36 -2.96 -5.36
CA ILE A 6 -23.54 -4.30 -5.99
C ILE A 6 -22.49 -4.49 -7.10
N ILE A 7 -21.55 -5.41 -6.90
CA ILE A 7 -20.45 -5.71 -7.83
C ILE A 7 -20.70 -6.98 -8.65
N HIS A 8 -21.52 -7.88 -8.12
CA HIS A 8 -21.97 -9.09 -8.80
C HIS A 8 -23.36 -9.47 -8.25
N ASP A 9 -24.24 -9.93 -9.12
CA ASP A 9 -25.61 -10.33 -8.80
C ASP A 9 -25.91 -11.60 -9.58
N ASP A 10 -26.21 -12.68 -8.86
CA ASP A 10 -26.57 -13.98 -9.43
C ASP A 10 -28.00 -14.34 -9.01
N PRO A 11 -29.00 -14.06 -9.87
CA PRO A 11 -30.40 -14.37 -9.58
C PRO A 11 -30.71 -15.87 -9.48
N LEU A 12 -29.89 -16.74 -10.11
CA LEU A 12 -30.10 -18.18 -10.09
C LEU A 12 -29.68 -18.77 -8.75
N GLN A 13 -28.50 -18.38 -8.27
CA GLN A 13 -28.01 -18.76 -6.95
C GLN A 13 -28.63 -17.91 -5.83
N LYS A 14 -29.36 -16.83 -6.19
CA LYS A 14 -29.97 -15.86 -5.26
C LYS A 14 -28.94 -15.24 -4.31
N VAL A 15 -27.75 -14.95 -4.84
CA VAL A 15 -26.65 -14.33 -4.10
C VAL A 15 -26.22 -13.05 -4.79
N MET A 16 -25.72 -12.12 -3.99
CA MET A 16 -25.25 -10.83 -4.46
C MET A 16 -24.00 -10.45 -3.68
N ASP A 17 -22.97 -10.02 -4.41
CA ASP A 17 -21.74 -9.50 -3.83
C ASP A 17 -21.79 -7.98 -3.80
N VAL A 18 -21.53 -7.40 -2.63
CA VAL A 18 -21.56 -5.95 -2.40
C VAL A 18 -20.18 -5.48 -1.98
N GLY A 19 -19.58 -4.60 -2.77
CA GLY A 19 -18.34 -3.94 -2.44
C GLY A 19 -18.56 -2.84 -1.40
N VAL A 20 -17.90 -2.98 -0.25
CA VAL A 20 -17.96 -2.01 0.85
C VAL A 20 -16.53 -1.56 1.17
N PRO A 21 -16.22 -0.25 1.14
CA PRO A 21 -14.92 0.24 1.57
C PRO A 21 -14.63 -0.15 3.03
N LEU A 22 -13.38 -0.45 3.34
CA LEU A 22 -12.95 -0.79 4.68
C LEU A 22 -12.97 0.42 5.61
N GLY A 23 -12.55 1.58 5.09
CA GLY A 23 -12.44 2.83 5.87
C GLY A 23 -11.12 3.55 5.59
N VAL A 24 -10.36 3.84 6.66
CA VAL A 24 -9.06 4.52 6.56
C VAL A 24 -7.93 3.50 6.53
N ILE A 25 -7.06 3.62 5.53
CA ILE A 25 -5.88 2.78 5.37
C ILE A 25 -4.65 3.51 5.90
N CYS A 26 -3.93 2.91 6.85
CA CYS A 26 -2.57 3.31 7.21
C CYS A 26 -1.58 2.67 6.25
N ALA A 27 -0.79 3.48 5.56
CA ALA A 27 0.15 3.02 4.54
C ALA A 27 1.59 3.31 4.95
N LEU A 28 2.32 2.26 5.32
CA LEU A 28 3.75 2.35 5.61
C LEU A 28 4.55 2.27 4.30
N VAL A 29 5.47 3.21 4.08
CA VAL A 29 6.21 3.36 2.82
C VAL A 29 7.70 3.11 3.05
N PRO A 30 8.35 2.20 2.30
CA PRO A 30 9.77 1.90 2.47
C PRO A 30 10.65 2.96 1.79
N SER A 31 11.92 3.04 2.20
CA SER A 31 12.92 3.89 1.56
C SER A 31 13.37 3.42 0.18
N THR A 32 13.21 2.13 -0.13
CA THR A 32 13.66 1.52 -1.39
C THR A 32 12.75 1.87 -2.57
N ASN A 33 11.45 1.97 -2.33
CA ASN A 33 10.44 2.23 -3.36
C ASN A 33 9.46 3.35 -2.91
N PRO A 34 9.94 4.54 -2.54
CA PRO A 34 9.14 5.53 -1.83
C PRO A 34 7.99 6.07 -2.70
N THR A 35 8.31 6.54 -3.90
CA THR A 35 7.34 7.19 -4.80
C THR A 35 6.39 6.19 -5.46
N SER A 36 6.91 5.07 -5.95
CA SER A 36 6.10 4.01 -6.57
C SER A 36 5.14 3.37 -5.57
N THR A 37 5.56 3.19 -4.31
CA THR A 37 4.68 2.68 -3.24
C THR A 37 3.55 3.65 -2.94
N VAL A 38 3.84 4.95 -2.83
CA VAL A 38 2.80 5.98 -2.66
C VAL A 38 1.79 5.91 -3.80
N ILE A 39 2.26 5.94 -5.05
CA ILE A 39 1.39 5.96 -6.23
C ILE A 39 0.51 4.71 -6.28
N TYR A 40 1.08 3.50 -6.17
CA TYR A 40 0.27 2.29 -6.27
C TYR A 40 -0.75 2.20 -5.12
N LYS A 41 -0.34 2.50 -3.87
CA LYS A 41 -1.24 2.41 -2.71
C LYS A 41 -2.38 3.41 -2.80
N THR A 42 -2.12 4.64 -3.25
CA THR A 42 -3.18 5.63 -3.50
C THR A 42 -4.17 5.13 -4.54
N LEU A 43 -3.68 4.62 -5.67
CA LEU A 43 -4.55 4.16 -6.77
C LEU A 43 -5.49 3.05 -6.31
N ILE A 44 -4.98 2.02 -5.62
CA ILE A 44 -5.83 0.90 -5.16
C ILE A 44 -6.76 1.31 -4.02
N ALA A 45 -6.32 2.18 -3.10
CA ALA A 45 -7.13 2.63 -1.96
C ALA A 45 -8.34 3.44 -2.44
N LEU A 46 -8.09 4.48 -3.24
CA LEU A 46 -9.15 5.33 -3.79
C LEU A 46 -10.06 4.53 -4.73
N LYS A 47 -9.51 3.64 -5.55
CA LYS A 47 -10.32 2.81 -6.44
C LYS A 47 -11.28 1.91 -5.66
N ALA A 48 -10.88 1.42 -4.49
CA ALA A 48 -11.73 0.65 -3.59
C ALA A 48 -12.60 1.50 -2.65
N GLY A 49 -12.59 2.83 -2.80
CA GLY A 49 -13.42 3.76 -2.02
C GLY A 49 -12.89 4.06 -0.61
N ASN A 50 -11.62 3.80 -0.34
CA ASN A 50 -10.99 4.02 0.97
C ASN A 50 -10.23 5.35 1.00
N ALA A 51 -10.14 5.93 2.20
CA ALA A 51 -9.16 6.98 2.47
C ALA A 51 -7.80 6.35 2.82
N ILE A 52 -6.71 7.10 2.64
CA ILE A 52 -5.36 6.59 2.90
C ILE A 52 -4.47 7.64 3.56
N ILE A 53 -3.81 7.26 4.65
CA ILE A 53 -2.86 8.07 5.42
C ILE A 53 -1.49 7.40 5.39
N PHE A 54 -0.49 8.11 4.88
CA PHE A 54 0.87 7.61 4.71
C PHE A 54 1.76 7.88 5.93
N SER A 55 2.58 6.89 6.28
CA SER A 55 3.78 7.04 7.11
C SER A 55 5.02 6.67 6.30
N PRO A 56 5.71 7.66 5.69
CA PRO A 56 6.91 7.41 4.92
C PRO A 56 8.16 7.21 5.76
N HIS A 57 9.07 6.36 5.26
CA HIS A 57 10.37 6.16 5.87
C HIS A 57 11.16 7.49 5.97
N PRO A 58 11.75 7.84 7.13
CA PRO A 58 12.44 9.12 7.32
C PRO A 58 13.55 9.39 6.29
N GLY A 59 14.31 8.35 5.92
CA GLY A 59 15.38 8.41 4.91
C GLY A 59 14.91 8.72 3.47
N ALA A 60 13.61 8.65 3.19
CA ALA A 60 13.02 8.98 1.87
C ALA A 60 11.93 10.06 1.98
N ARG A 61 11.98 10.89 3.03
CA ARG A 61 10.95 11.90 3.35
C ARG A 61 10.63 12.80 2.16
N GLN A 62 11.64 13.41 1.52
CA GLN A 62 11.41 14.46 0.52
C GLN A 62 10.69 13.93 -0.73
N CYS A 63 11.17 12.83 -1.32
CA CYS A 63 10.56 12.27 -2.51
C CYS A 63 9.18 11.65 -2.21
N SER A 64 9.01 11.02 -1.03
CA SER A 64 7.71 10.48 -0.60
C SER A 64 6.68 11.59 -0.46
N TRP A 65 7.03 12.68 0.25
CA TRP A 65 6.15 13.84 0.41
C TRP A 65 5.78 14.46 -0.92
N LYS A 66 6.73 14.59 -1.85
CA LYS A 66 6.42 15.15 -3.16
C LYS A 66 5.45 14.26 -3.95
N ALA A 67 5.63 12.95 -3.90
CA ALA A 67 4.70 12.01 -4.52
C ALA A 67 3.30 12.11 -3.87
N ILE A 68 3.22 12.17 -2.54
CA ILE A 68 1.96 12.30 -1.79
C ILE A 68 1.24 13.60 -2.17
N GLU A 69 1.95 14.73 -2.24
CA GLU A 69 1.40 16.01 -2.65
C GLU A 69 0.81 15.95 -4.06
N ILE A 70 1.52 15.33 -5.01
CA ILE A 70 1.07 15.18 -6.39
C ILE A 70 -0.22 14.35 -6.45
N VAL A 71 -0.26 13.18 -5.81
CA VAL A 71 -1.44 12.31 -5.87
C VAL A 71 -2.62 12.88 -5.09
N LYS A 72 -2.39 13.58 -3.96
CA LYS A 72 -3.41 14.29 -3.19
C LYS A 72 -4.07 15.36 -4.05
N ARG A 73 -3.27 16.24 -4.66
CA ARG A 73 -3.78 17.30 -5.54
C ARG A 73 -4.53 16.74 -6.75
N ALA A 74 -4.02 15.66 -7.35
CA ALA A 74 -4.68 15.03 -8.48
C ALA A 74 -6.04 14.40 -8.07
N ALA A 75 -6.11 13.75 -6.91
CA ALA A 75 -7.34 13.18 -6.39
C ALA A 75 -8.39 14.28 -6.10
N GLU A 76 -8.00 15.35 -5.40
CA GLU A 76 -8.88 16.47 -5.08
C GLU A 76 -9.37 17.18 -6.35
N ALA A 77 -8.48 17.42 -7.33
CA ALA A 77 -8.86 18.01 -8.62
C ALA A 77 -9.84 17.13 -9.42
N ALA A 78 -9.81 15.81 -9.20
CA ALA A 78 -10.76 14.85 -9.79
C ALA A 78 -12.07 14.73 -8.98
N GLY A 79 -12.23 15.49 -7.90
CA GLY A 79 -13.43 15.51 -7.06
C GLY A 79 -13.39 14.58 -5.85
N ALA A 80 -12.24 14.01 -5.51
CA ALA A 80 -12.10 13.28 -4.25
C ALA A 80 -12.22 14.26 -3.05
N PRO A 81 -12.84 13.83 -1.93
CA PRO A 81 -12.91 14.68 -0.74
C PRO A 81 -11.52 15.09 -0.25
N ALA A 82 -11.39 16.34 0.20
CA ALA A 82 -10.17 16.83 0.82
C ALA A 82 -9.75 15.95 2.00
N GLY A 83 -8.46 15.60 2.07
CA GLY A 83 -7.92 14.70 3.10
C GLY A 83 -8.18 13.20 2.88
N SER A 84 -8.82 12.80 1.77
CA SER A 84 -8.92 11.37 1.39
C SER A 84 -7.56 10.71 1.12
N VAL A 85 -6.55 11.52 0.79
CA VAL A 85 -5.14 11.12 0.69
C VAL A 85 -4.31 12.09 1.50
N ASP A 86 -3.63 11.61 2.53
CA ASP A 86 -2.76 12.46 3.35
C ASP A 86 -1.59 11.68 3.98
N ALA A 87 -0.77 12.35 4.80
CA ALA A 87 0.34 11.74 5.51
C ALA A 87 0.51 12.30 6.92
N ILE A 88 1.17 11.54 7.80
CA ILE A 88 1.52 12.04 9.14
C ILE A 88 2.46 13.24 9.03
N SER A 89 2.18 14.29 9.80
CA SER A 89 2.97 15.53 9.80
C SER A 89 4.37 15.34 10.42
N GLN A 90 4.49 14.41 11.37
CA GLN A 90 5.73 14.08 12.07
C GLN A 90 6.16 12.65 11.71
N LEU A 91 7.33 12.49 11.07
CA LEU A 91 7.87 11.14 10.81
C LEU A 91 8.72 10.66 12.00
N THR A 92 8.05 10.33 13.10
CA THR A 92 8.66 9.66 14.26
C THR A 92 8.09 8.25 14.42
N LEU A 93 8.76 7.44 15.24
CA LEU A 93 8.28 6.09 15.55
C LEU A 93 6.98 6.16 16.36
N GLU A 94 6.86 7.15 17.26
CA GLU A 94 5.68 7.38 18.09
C GLU A 94 4.49 7.77 17.22
N ALA A 95 4.65 8.70 16.28
CA ALA A 95 3.59 9.10 15.36
C ALA A 95 3.13 7.94 14.46
N THR A 96 4.08 7.11 14.00
CA THR A 96 3.75 5.90 13.22
C THR A 96 3.02 4.87 14.08
N SER A 97 3.46 4.67 15.32
CA SER A 97 2.82 3.77 16.27
C SER A 97 1.40 4.22 16.59
N GLU A 98 1.20 5.50 16.88
CA GLU A 98 -0.12 6.07 17.15
C GLU A 98 -1.06 5.87 15.97
N LEU A 99 -0.59 6.13 14.74
CA LEU A 99 -1.38 5.88 13.54
C LEU A 99 -1.76 4.40 13.40
N MET A 100 -0.85 3.46 13.66
CA MET A 100 -1.14 2.03 13.56
C MET A 100 -2.15 1.53 14.60
N HIS A 101 -2.17 2.13 15.79
CA HIS A 101 -3.09 1.76 16.89
C HIS A 101 -4.37 2.60 16.93
N SER A 102 -4.51 3.58 16.04
CA SER A 102 -5.70 4.43 15.98
C SER A 102 -6.94 3.59 15.67
N LYS A 103 -8.01 3.83 16.43
CA LYS A 103 -9.31 3.16 16.25
C LYS A 103 -10.00 3.53 14.93
N ASP A 104 -9.57 4.64 14.31
CA ASP A 104 -10.11 5.10 13.03
C ASP A 104 -9.45 4.40 11.84
N VAL A 105 -8.31 3.74 12.05
CA VAL A 105 -7.62 2.97 10.99
C VAL A 105 -8.22 1.58 10.91
N SER A 106 -8.70 1.22 9.72
CA SER A 106 -9.39 -0.04 9.45
C SER A 106 -8.44 -1.11 8.89
N LEU A 107 -7.32 -0.69 8.28
CA LEU A 107 -6.35 -1.58 7.66
C LEU A 107 -4.95 -0.94 7.61
N ILE A 108 -3.91 -1.74 7.86
CA ILE A 108 -2.52 -1.35 7.60
C ILE A 108 -2.01 -2.06 6.32
N LEU A 109 -1.47 -1.27 5.40
CA LEU A 109 -0.67 -1.76 4.28
C LEU A 109 0.81 -1.53 4.61
N ALA A 110 1.48 -2.57 5.10
CA ALA A 110 2.88 -2.51 5.51
C ALA A 110 3.83 -2.94 4.36
N THR A 111 4.74 -2.06 3.94
CA THR A 111 5.79 -2.44 2.98
C THR A 111 7.12 -1.95 3.52
N GLY A 112 7.97 -2.89 3.94
CA GLY A 112 9.22 -2.55 4.62
C GLY A 112 9.91 -3.75 5.23
N GLY A 113 10.92 -3.48 6.07
CA GLY A 113 11.68 -4.52 6.75
C GLY A 113 10.86 -5.26 7.83
N GLU A 114 11.41 -6.38 8.29
CA GLU A 114 10.73 -7.28 9.24
C GLU A 114 10.27 -6.58 10.52
N GLY A 115 11.07 -5.68 11.07
CA GLY A 115 10.72 -4.93 12.28
C GLY A 115 9.45 -4.10 12.11
N MET A 116 9.29 -3.45 10.96
CA MET A 116 8.08 -2.68 10.63
C MET A 116 6.86 -3.60 10.45
N VAL A 117 7.04 -4.70 9.73
CA VAL A 117 5.96 -5.68 9.51
C VAL A 117 5.48 -6.26 10.84
N ARG A 118 6.41 -6.63 11.73
CA ARG A 118 6.09 -7.13 13.07
C ARG A 118 5.34 -6.09 13.91
N ALA A 119 5.77 -4.83 13.86
CA ALA A 119 5.09 -3.75 14.58
C ALA A 119 3.65 -3.53 14.06
N ALA A 120 3.44 -3.60 12.74
CA ALA A 120 2.11 -3.50 12.15
C ALA A 120 1.19 -4.64 12.60
N TYR A 121 1.65 -5.90 12.56
CA TYR A 121 0.87 -7.04 13.06
C TYR A 121 0.60 -6.98 14.56
N ALA A 122 1.50 -6.40 15.35
CA ALA A 122 1.33 -6.25 16.80
C ALA A 122 0.34 -5.13 17.19
N SER A 123 -0.06 -4.27 16.25
CA SER A 123 -0.91 -3.10 16.54
C SER A 123 -2.36 -3.43 16.91
N GLY A 124 -2.81 -4.66 16.62
CA GLY A 124 -4.21 -5.06 16.72
C GLY A 124 -5.07 -4.68 15.51
N THR A 125 -4.55 -3.87 14.59
CA THR A 125 -5.21 -3.49 13.34
C THR A 125 -4.94 -4.54 12.26
N PRO A 126 -5.95 -4.98 11.48
CA PRO A 126 -5.74 -5.89 10.34
C PRO A 126 -4.62 -5.38 9.44
N THR A 127 -3.70 -6.28 9.06
CA THR A 127 -2.46 -5.90 8.36
C THR A 127 -2.22 -6.79 7.16
N ILE A 128 -1.96 -6.17 6.00
CA ILE A 128 -1.42 -6.82 4.81
C ILE A 128 0.01 -6.32 4.62
N SER A 129 0.97 -7.23 4.63
CA SER A 129 2.39 -6.87 4.53
C SER A 129 3.09 -7.45 3.31
N GLY A 130 3.95 -6.65 2.68
CA GLY A 130 5.05 -7.11 1.85
C GLY A 130 6.35 -7.10 2.68
N GLY A 131 6.82 -8.28 3.05
CA GLY A 131 8.08 -8.46 3.80
C GLY A 131 9.27 -8.75 2.88
N PRO A 132 10.48 -8.90 3.43
CA PRO A 132 11.65 -9.27 2.64
C PRO A 132 11.44 -10.63 1.97
N GLY A 133 11.81 -10.72 0.70
CA GLY A 133 11.92 -11.98 -0.02
C GLY A 133 13.38 -12.26 -0.35
N ASN A 134 13.86 -13.45 -0.02
CA ASN A 134 15.17 -13.93 -0.48
C ASN A 134 14.93 -14.92 -1.63
N GLY A 135 14.63 -14.40 -2.83
CA GLY A 135 14.21 -15.23 -3.97
C GLY A 135 15.36 -16.10 -4.48
N PRO A 136 15.35 -17.43 -4.24
CA PRO A 136 16.40 -18.30 -4.76
C PRO A 136 16.13 -18.57 -6.24
N ALA A 137 17.19 -18.61 -7.04
CA ALA A 137 17.12 -19.06 -8.43
C ALA A 137 17.88 -20.40 -8.55
N PHE A 138 17.16 -21.47 -8.90
CA PHE A 138 17.78 -22.73 -9.29
C PHE A 138 17.77 -22.88 -10.81
N ILE A 139 18.92 -23.32 -11.33
CA ILE A 139 19.20 -23.43 -12.73
C ILE A 139 19.48 -24.90 -13.03
N GLU A 140 18.51 -25.59 -13.64
CA GLU A 140 18.68 -26.98 -14.04
C GLU A 140 19.63 -27.07 -15.26
N ARG A 141 20.32 -28.21 -15.44
CA ARG A 141 21.35 -28.39 -16.46
C ARG A 141 20.83 -28.23 -17.90
N SER A 142 19.56 -28.57 -18.15
CA SER A 142 18.88 -28.35 -19.43
C SER A 142 18.29 -26.94 -19.57
N GLY A 143 18.39 -26.11 -18.52
CA GLY A 143 17.94 -24.73 -18.50
C GLY A 143 18.66 -23.89 -19.56
N ARG A 144 17.89 -23.36 -20.51
CA ARG A 144 18.42 -22.49 -21.57
C ARG A 144 18.60 -21.08 -21.03
N TYR A 145 19.85 -20.59 -21.02
CA TYR A 145 20.15 -19.20 -20.71
C TYR A 145 20.08 -18.37 -21.99
N PRO A 146 19.46 -17.16 -21.96
CA PRO A 146 19.77 -16.16 -22.95
C PRO A 146 21.27 -15.82 -22.88
N PRO A 147 21.88 -15.33 -23.98
CA PRO A 147 23.28 -14.91 -23.98
C PRO A 147 23.58 -13.98 -22.78
N ARG A 148 24.77 -14.13 -22.19
CA ARG A 148 25.20 -13.41 -20.96
C ARG A 148 24.89 -11.91 -21.07
N GLY A 149 24.07 -11.39 -20.15
CA GLY A 149 23.84 -9.95 -19.97
C GLY A 149 22.38 -9.55 -19.73
N GLU A 150 21.40 -10.37 -20.11
CA GLU A 150 20.03 -9.84 -20.27
C GLU A 150 19.06 -10.02 -19.09
N ARG A 151 19.31 -10.92 -18.11
CA ARG A 151 18.26 -11.24 -17.10
C ARG A 151 18.67 -11.29 -15.64
N TYR A 152 19.94 -11.52 -15.30
CA TYR A 152 20.35 -11.75 -13.90
C TYR A 152 21.08 -10.58 -13.24
N HIS A 153 21.31 -9.48 -13.96
CA HIS A 153 21.95 -8.26 -13.41
C HIS A 153 20.95 -7.21 -12.90
N HIS A 154 19.66 -7.51 -12.88
CA HIS A 154 18.59 -6.56 -12.55
C HIS A 154 17.73 -6.94 -11.33
N GLN A 155 18.21 -7.86 -10.48
CA GLN A 155 17.64 -8.06 -9.13
C GLN A 155 18.51 -7.37 -8.08
#